data_AF-A0A1C5X1E0-F1
#
_entry.id   AF-A0A1C5X1E0-F1
#
_cell.length_a   1.000
_cell.length_b   1.000
_cell.length_c   1.000
_cell.angle_alpha   90.00
_cell.angle_beta   90.00
_cell.angle_gamma   90.00
#
_symmetry.space_group_name_H-M   'P 1'
#
loop_
_entity.id
_entity.type
_entity.pdbx_description
1 polymer ?
#
loop_
_entity_poly.entity_id
_entity_poly.type
_entity_poly.pdbx_seq_one_letter_code
_entity_poly.pdbx_strand_id
1 'polypeptide(L)'
;MSIYLNILGFHIPSYGLMITLGVILANVFALYPLKKYKLIFDDFLILEAYTLLGAFIGAKLLYLIISYREIDWSRFLEPKYFNYIMSSGFVFYGGLIGGLLCFLFAGKFHHINSKPYITHLIYLIPWIHGFGRIGCFLAGCCYGIPYDGPFAVQFPEGSLAPSDTTLFPVQLVEAICLLILAIVLAVLDLKKSYPHTIAIYFIVYGILRFLLEYVRYDAVRGHLLALSTSQWISLGFVVGTVCYLIRAAHKQKKDMVP
;
A
#
# COMPACT_ATOMS: atom_id res chain seq x y z
N MET A 1 -21.42 -9.80 -0.86
CA MET A 1 -20.06 -9.40 -0.45
C MET A 1 -20.19 -8.69 0.90
N SER A 2 -19.54 -9.18 1.95
CA SER A 2 -19.79 -8.74 3.32
C SER A 2 -18.50 -8.18 3.91
N ILE A 3 -18.63 -7.13 4.72
CA ILE A 3 -17.54 -6.60 5.57
C ILE A 3 -16.93 -7.74 6.40
N TYR A 4 -17.73 -8.75 6.72
CA TYR A 4 -17.32 -9.94 7.47
C TYR A 4 -17.53 -11.20 6.64
N LEU A 5 -16.51 -12.03 6.51
CA LEU A 5 -16.64 -13.39 6.01
C LEU A 5 -17.09 -14.27 7.17
N ASN A 6 -18.15 -15.07 6.94
CA ASN A 6 -18.58 -16.08 7.90
C ASN A 6 -17.77 -17.36 7.63
N ILE A 7 -16.81 -17.64 8.51
CA ILE A 7 -15.99 -18.84 8.46
C ILE A 7 -16.29 -19.64 9.73
N LEU A 8 -16.96 -20.79 9.58
CA LEU A 8 -17.29 -21.70 10.69
C LEU A 8 -18.06 -21.02 11.84
N GLY A 9 -18.91 -20.02 11.53
CA GLY A 9 -19.68 -19.26 12.53
C GLY A 9 -18.96 -18.03 13.10
N PHE A 10 -17.71 -17.79 12.73
CA PHE A 10 -16.97 -16.58 13.10
C PHE A 10 -17.08 -15.50 12.03
N HIS A 11 -17.38 -14.27 12.46
CA HIS A 11 -17.41 -13.08 11.60
C HIS A 11 -16.02 -12.44 11.51
N ILE A 12 -15.28 -12.74 10.46
CA ILE A 12 -13.91 -12.25 10.27
C ILE A 12 -13.92 -11.08 9.29
N PRO A 13 -13.37 -9.90 9.64
CA PRO A 13 -13.26 -8.76 8.72
C PRO A 13 -12.51 -9.13 7.44
N SER A 14 -13.16 -8.99 6.28
CA SER A 14 -12.64 -9.42 4.98
C SER A 14 -11.37 -8.66 4.58
N TYR A 15 -11.31 -7.37 4.88
CA TYR A 15 -10.13 -6.53 4.66
C TYR A 15 -8.90 -7.01 5.45
N GLY A 16 -9.07 -7.23 6.76
CA GLY A 16 -7.99 -7.69 7.63
C GLY A 16 -7.49 -9.08 7.20
N LEU A 17 -8.42 -10.00 6.91
CA LEU A 17 -8.09 -11.34 6.44
C LEU A 17 -7.22 -11.31 5.17
N MET A 18 -7.61 -10.50 4.17
CA MET A 18 -6.87 -10.41 2.92
C MET A 18 -5.47 -9.83 3.11
N ILE A 19 -5.31 -8.81 3.97
CA ILE A 19 -3.97 -8.29 4.30
C ILE A 19 -3.12 -9.35 4.99
N THR A 20 -3.68 -10.05 5.99
CA THR A 20 -2.96 -11.13 6.69
C THR A 20 -2.53 -12.23 5.71
N LEU A 21 -3.41 -12.63 4.81
CA LEU A 21 -3.08 -13.60 3.75
C LEU A 21 -1.96 -13.08 2.83
N GLY A 22 -2.03 -11.81 2.44
CA GLY A 22 -0.98 -11.14 1.65
C GLY A 22 0.38 -11.15 2.34
N VAL A 23 0.42 -10.87 3.65
CA VAL A 23 1.64 -10.90 4.48
C VAL A 23 2.19 -12.32 4.64
N ILE A 24 1.34 -13.31 4.90
CA ILE A 24 1.76 -14.72 5.01
C ILE A 24 2.39 -15.18 3.69
N LEU A 25 1.74 -14.92 2.55
CA LEU A 25 2.27 -15.31 1.25
C LEU A 25 3.53 -14.52 0.87
N ALA A 26 3.60 -13.23 1.23
CA ALA A 26 4.82 -12.44 1.06
C ALA A 26 6.00 -13.04 1.85
N ASN A 27 5.77 -13.47 3.09
CA ASN A 27 6.78 -14.12 3.91
C ASN A 27 7.27 -15.45 3.31
N VAL A 28 6.35 -16.27 2.79
CA VAL A 28 6.72 -17.49 2.05
C VAL A 28 7.61 -17.14 0.84
N PHE A 29 7.28 -16.09 0.10
CA PHE A 29 8.09 -15.63 -1.03
C PHE A 29 9.41 -14.97 -0.63
N ALA A 30 9.50 -14.43 0.59
CA ALA A 30 10.73 -13.84 1.14
C ALA A 30 11.78 -14.92 1.47
N LEU A 31 11.37 -16.17 1.74
CA LEU A 31 12.32 -17.25 2.06
C LEU A 31 13.36 -17.48 0.95
N TYR A 32 12.96 -17.34 -0.32
CA TYR A 32 13.85 -17.52 -1.47
C TYR A 32 14.94 -16.42 -1.60
N PRO A 33 14.63 -15.11 -1.70
CA PRO A 33 15.64 -14.06 -1.74
C PRO A 33 16.50 -14.05 -0.47
N LEU A 34 15.94 -14.28 0.72
CA LEU A 34 16.72 -14.30 1.96
C LEU A 34 17.83 -15.35 1.87
N LYS A 35 17.51 -16.56 1.40
CA LYS A 35 18.51 -17.62 1.15
C LYS A 35 19.48 -17.24 0.03
N LYS A 36 18.97 -16.73 -1.09
CA LYS A 36 19.77 -16.38 -2.28
C LYS A 36 20.82 -15.32 -1.98
N TYR A 37 20.44 -14.26 -1.27
CA TYR A 37 21.29 -13.12 -0.95
C TYR A 37 21.97 -13.25 0.42
N LYS A 38 21.87 -14.42 1.08
CA LYS A 38 22.45 -14.72 2.40
C LYS A 38 22.07 -13.70 3.46
N LEU A 39 20.81 -13.27 3.45
CA LEU A 39 20.24 -12.37 4.44
C LEU A 39 19.81 -13.16 5.67
N ILE A 40 19.96 -12.57 6.85
CA ILE A 40 19.65 -13.20 8.12
C ILE A 40 18.12 -13.16 8.29
N PHE A 41 17.53 -14.31 8.58
CA PHE A 41 16.08 -14.42 8.73
C PHE A 41 15.57 -13.66 9.95
N ASP A 42 16.29 -13.72 11.07
CA ASP A 42 15.93 -13.02 12.31
C ASP A 42 15.94 -11.50 12.12
N ASP A 43 16.95 -10.96 11.43
CA ASP A 43 17.01 -9.55 11.04
C ASP A 43 15.80 -9.15 10.19
N PHE A 44 15.42 -10.00 9.22
CA PHE A 44 14.25 -9.77 8.38
C PHE A 44 12.97 -9.72 9.23
N LEU A 45 12.78 -10.64 10.17
CA LEU A 45 11.61 -10.63 11.06
C LEU A 45 11.56 -9.38 11.94
N ILE A 46 12.70 -8.94 12.47
CA ILE A 46 12.80 -7.70 13.26
C ILE A 46 12.41 -6.50 12.39
N LEU A 47 13.00 -6.38 11.19
CA LEU A 47 12.70 -5.30 10.26
C LEU A 47 11.22 -5.33 9.83
N GLU A 48 10.66 -6.50 9.54
CA GLU A 48 9.26 -6.68 9.18
C GLU A 48 8.32 -6.26 10.31
N ALA A 49 8.56 -6.70 11.54
CA ALA A 49 7.72 -6.37 12.70
C ALA A 49 7.62 -4.86 12.91
N TYR A 50 8.76 -4.15 12.84
CA TYR A 50 8.77 -2.69 12.91
C TYR A 50 8.09 -2.05 11.71
N THR A 51 8.26 -2.61 10.51
CA THR A 51 7.60 -2.12 9.29
C THR A 51 6.08 -2.23 9.40
N LEU A 52 5.56 -3.37 9.85
CA LEU A 52 4.12 -3.59 10.02
C LEU A 52 3.53 -2.66 11.09
N LEU A 53 4.24 -2.49 12.22
CA LEU A 53 3.84 -1.54 13.26
C LEU A 53 3.81 -0.10 12.74
N GLY A 54 4.89 0.32 12.07
CA GLY A 54 5.00 1.64 11.47
C GLY A 54 3.95 1.86 10.37
N ALA A 55 3.65 0.83 9.59
CA ALA A 55 2.64 0.90 8.55
C ALA A 55 1.24 1.05 9.13
N PHE A 56 0.91 0.30 10.18
CA PHE A 56 -0.38 0.42 10.86
C PHE A 56 -0.56 1.82 11.47
N ILE A 57 0.43 2.29 12.23
CA ILE A 57 0.40 3.62 12.88
C ILE A 57 0.37 4.72 11.82
N GLY A 58 1.28 4.67 10.84
CA GLY A 58 1.39 5.69 9.80
C GLY A 58 0.14 5.78 8.93
N ALA A 59 -0.45 4.65 8.54
CA ALA A 59 -1.68 4.63 7.76
C ALA A 59 -2.84 5.26 8.52
N LYS A 60 -2.89 5.03 9.85
CA LYS A 60 -3.91 5.59 10.71
C LYS A 60 -3.72 7.08 10.96
N LEU A 61 -2.51 7.50 11.29
CA LEU A 61 -2.19 8.91 11.51
C LEU A 61 -2.48 9.75 10.27
N LEU A 62 -2.09 9.28 9.08
CA LEU A 62 -2.38 10.02 7.86
C LEU A 62 -3.88 10.09 7.57
N TYR A 63 -4.64 9.02 7.87
CA TYR A 63 -6.11 9.08 7.81
C TYR A 63 -6.69 10.15 8.74
N LEU A 64 -6.27 10.17 10.01
CA LEU A 64 -6.75 11.17 10.99
C LEU A 64 -6.42 12.61 10.57
N ILE A 65 -5.27 12.82 9.93
CA ILE A 65 -4.86 14.14 9.41
C ILE A 65 -5.73 14.55 8.21
N ILE A 66 -5.91 13.64 7.25
CA ILE A 66 -6.62 13.95 6.01
C ILE A 66 -8.13 14.11 6.25
N SER A 67 -8.71 13.24 7.06
CA SER A 67 -10.12 13.26 7.42
C SER A 67 -10.42 14.12 8.64
N TYR A 68 -9.47 14.97 9.07
CA TYR A 68 -9.59 15.79 10.27
C TYR A 68 -10.89 16.60 10.34
N ARG A 69 -11.34 17.14 9.19
CA ARG A 69 -12.57 17.94 9.11
C ARG A 69 -13.86 17.12 9.12
N GLU A 70 -13.78 15.87 8.71
CA GLU A 70 -14.93 14.96 8.63
C GLU A 70 -15.12 14.17 9.94
N ILE A 71 -14.05 14.08 10.75
CA ILE A 71 -14.09 13.46 12.06
C ILE A 71 -14.75 14.43 13.06
N ASP A 72 -15.85 13.99 13.65
CA ASP A 72 -16.48 14.64 14.80
C ASP A 72 -15.64 14.44 16.07
N TRP A 73 -14.75 15.39 16.35
CA TRP A 73 -13.86 15.35 17.52
C TRP A 73 -14.60 15.45 18.85
N SER A 74 -15.83 15.99 18.88
CA SER A 74 -16.61 16.10 20.12
C SER A 74 -17.03 14.73 20.65
N ARG A 75 -17.23 13.77 19.74
CA ARG A 75 -17.64 12.40 20.03
C ARG A 75 -16.47 11.44 20.21
N PHE A 76 -15.23 11.92 20.12
CA PHE A 76 -14.04 11.07 20.09
C PHE A 76 -13.86 10.22 21.36
N LEU A 77 -14.35 10.69 22.52
CA LEU A 77 -14.33 9.95 23.78
C LEU A 77 -15.51 8.96 23.92
N GLU A 78 -16.50 8.99 23.03
CA GLU A 78 -17.58 8.00 23.01
C GLU A 78 -17.02 6.63 22.59
N PRO A 79 -17.12 5.57 23.41
CA PRO A 79 -16.48 4.29 23.11
C PRO A 79 -16.88 3.69 21.76
N LYS A 80 -18.16 3.83 21.37
CA LYS A 80 -18.66 3.31 20.09
C LYS A 80 -18.06 4.06 18.90
N TYR A 81 -17.98 5.39 18.99
CA TYR A 81 -17.45 6.22 17.92
C TYR A 81 -15.92 6.10 17.82
N PHE A 82 -15.23 6.05 18.96
CA PHE A 82 -13.80 5.76 19.02
C PHE A 82 -13.48 4.42 18.35
N ASN A 83 -14.20 3.36 18.70
CA ASN A 83 -14.03 2.04 18.09
C ASN A 83 -14.32 2.06 16.59
N TYR A 84 -15.34 2.79 16.14
CA TYR A 84 -15.64 2.97 14.72
C TYR A 84 -14.48 3.66 14.00
N ILE A 85 -13.97 4.79 14.51
CA ILE A 85 -12.82 5.46 13.90
C ILE A 85 -11.60 4.55 13.93
N MET A 86 -11.31 3.83 15.02
CA MET A 86 -10.12 2.99 15.11
C MET A 86 -10.18 1.77 14.18
N SER A 87 -11.35 1.18 14.00
CA SER A 87 -11.57 0.01 13.14
C SER A 87 -11.74 0.33 11.65
N SER A 88 -11.99 1.59 11.29
CA SER A 88 -12.19 2.05 9.91
C SER A 88 -11.13 3.07 9.47
N GLY A 89 -10.97 3.32 8.18
CA GLY A 89 -10.11 4.40 7.70
C GLY A 89 -8.61 4.15 7.86
N PHE A 90 -7.95 3.89 6.73
CA PHE A 90 -6.50 3.74 6.61
C PHE A 90 -6.06 4.31 5.27
N VAL A 91 -4.97 5.08 5.25
CA VAL A 91 -4.40 5.63 4.02
C VAL A 91 -3.10 4.93 3.67
N PHE A 92 -3.05 4.27 2.51
CA PHE A 92 -1.89 3.48 2.07
C PHE A 92 -0.57 4.25 2.16
N TYR A 93 -0.53 5.50 1.68
CA TYR A 93 0.68 6.31 1.72
C TYR A 93 1.20 6.58 3.12
N GLY A 94 0.30 6.70 4.11
CA GLY A 94 0.68 6.82 5.50
C GLY A 94 1.36 5.56 5.99
N GLY A 95 0.84 4.40 5.57
CA GLY A 95 1.44 3.10 5.89
C GLY A 95 2.79 2.89 5.21
N LEU A 96 2.92 3.30 3.95
CA LEU A 96 4.18 3.22 3.22
C LEU A 96 5.27 4.08 3.87
N ILE A 97 4.94 5.33 4.23
CA ILE A 97 5.88 6.26 4.87
C ILE A 97 6.20 5.80 6.29
N GLY A 98 5.19 5.50 7.12
CA GLY A 98 5.38 5.04 8.49
C GLY A 98 6.15 3.72 8.57
N GLY A 99 5.84 2.77 7.69
CA GLY A 99 6.56 1.51 7.56
C GLY A 99 8.02 1.73 7.18
N LEU A 100 8.32 2.59 6.19
CA LEU A 100 9.69 2.91 5.81
C LEU A 100 10.47 3.58 6.95
N LEU A 101 9.86 4.52 7.68
CA LEU A 101 10.50 5.19 8.82
C LEU A 101 10.83 4.20 9.94
N CYS A 102 9.90 3.33 10.31
CA CYS A 102 10.13 2.31 11.33
C CYS A 102 11.11 1.22 10.87
N PHE A 103 11.11 0.85 9.59
CA PHE A 103 12.10 -0.05 8.99
C PHE A 103 13.53 0.51 9.11
N LEU A 104 13.72 1.79 8.74
CA LEU A 104 15.03 2.44 8.86
C LEU A 104 15.45 2.63 10.32
N PHE A 105 14.49 2.96 11.20
CA PHE A 105 14.73 3.04 12.63
C PHE A 105 15.18 1.69 13.20
N ALA A 106 14.49 0.59 12.86
CA ALA A 106 14.85 -0.75 13.30
C ALA A 106 16.25 -1.16 12.83
N GLY A 107 16.58 -0.87 11.57
CA GLY A 107 17.93 -1.09 11.04
C GLY A 107 19.01 -0.38 11.87
N LYS A 108 18.77 0.88 12.23
CA LYS A 108 19.70 1.63 13.06
C LYS A 108 19.74 1.14 14.52
N PHE A 109 18.58 0.89 15.12
CA PHE A 109 18.43 0.55 16.53
C PHE A 109 18.98 -0.84 16.84
N HIS A 110 18.77 -1.81 15.95
CA HIS A 110 19.25 -3.20 16.10
C HIS A 110 20.58 -3.45 15.39
N HIS A 111 21.23 -2.41 14.86
CA HIS A 111 22.48 -2.51 14.09
C HIS A 111 22.41 -3.44 12.86
N ILE A 112 21.24 -3.54 12.25
CA ILE A 112 20.98 -4.34 11.05
C ILE A 112 21.25 -3.49 9.80
N ASN A 113 22.04 -4.03 8.87
CA ASN A 113 22.19 -3.42 7.55
C ASN A 113 20.90 -3.63 6.74
N SER A 114 19.97 -2.66 6.80
CA SER A 114 18.64 -2.76 6.21
C SER A 114 18.59 -2.55 4.69
N LYS A 115 19.65 -1.98 4.10
CA LYS A 115 19.75 -1.71 2.66
C LYS A 115 19.55 -2.94 1.75
N PRO A 116 20.24 -4.09 1.97
CA PRO A 116 20.01 -5.28 1.15
C PRO A 116 18.58 -5.82 1.26
N TYR A 117 17.95 -5.74 2.44
CA TYR A 117 16.56 -6.18 2.62
C TYR A 117 15.59 -5.36 1.77
N ILE A 118 15.62 -4.03 1.85
CA ILE A 118 14.71 -3.20 1.04
C ILE A 118 15.01 -3.30 -0.46
N THR A 119 16.28 -3.54 -0.85
CA THR A 119 16.67 -3.69 -2.26
C THR A 119 16.09 -4.97 -2.86
N HIS A 120 16.22 -6.09 -2.14
CA HIS A 120 15.85 -7.41 -2.66
C HIS A 120 14.41 -7.82 -2.32
N LEU A 121 13.74 -7.12 -1.40
CA LEU A 121 12.39 -7.49 -0.95
C LEU A 121 11.32 -6.45 -1.31
N ILE A 122 11.67 -5.39 -2.07
CA ILE A 122 10.72 -4.33 -2.44
C ILE A 122 9.46 -4.87 -3.13
N TYR A 123 9.58 -5.97 -3.88
CA TYR A 123 8.46 -6.58 -4.60
C TYR A 123 7.37 -7.17 -3.68
N LEU A 124 7.68 -7.38 -2.39
CA LEU A 124 6.71 -7.82 -1.40
C LEU A 124 5.71 -6.70 -1.03
N ILE A 125 6.11 -5.43 -1.16
CA ILE A 125 5.22 -4.29 -0.87
C ILE A 125 4.02 -4.25 -1.83
N PRO A 126 4.18 -4.20 -3.17
CA PRO A 126 3.04 -4.24 -4.08
C PRO A 126 2.26 -5.56 -3.99
N TRP A 127 2.90 -6.67 -3.60
CA TRP A 127 2.19 -7.93 -3.35
C TRP A 127 1.18 -7.78 -2.21
N ILE A 128 1.64 -7.37 -1.02
CA ILE A 128 0.78 -7.16 0.15
C ILE A 128 -0.27 -6.08 -0.15
N HIS A 129 0.12 -5.02 -0.86
CA HIS A 129 -0.81 -3.96 -1.23
C HIS A 129 -1.91 -4.46 -2.17
N GLY A 130 -1.58 -5.30 -3.15
CA GLY A 130 -2.57 -5.92 -4.06
C GLY A 130 -3.62 -6.73 -3.29
N PHE A 131 -3.19 -7.53 -2.32
CA PHE A 131 -4.10 -8.23 -1.40
C PHE A 131 -4.96 -7.27 -0.58
N GLY A 132 -4.38 -6.16 -0.09
CA GLY A 132 -5.13 -5.10 0.57
C GLY A 132 -6.24 -4.51 -0.31
N ARG A 133 -5.98 -4.31 -1.60
CA ARG A 133 -6.98 -3.82 -2.57
C ARG A 133 -8.08 -4.84 -2.86
N ILE A 134 -7.77 -6.13 -2.88
CA ILE A 134 -8.81 -7.18 -2.89
C ILE A 134 -9.64 -7.11 -1.60
N GLY A 135 -8.99 -6.90 -0.45
CA GLY A 135 -9.69 -6.63 0.82
C GLY A 135 -10.64 -5.42 0.74
N CYS A 136 -10.21 -4.32 0.12
CA CYS A 136 -11.06 -3.15 -0.10
C CYS A 136 -12.30 -3.48 -0.96
N PHE A 137 -12.12 -4.28 -2.00
CA PHE A 137 -13.22 -4.78 -2.81
C PHE A 137 -14.20 -5.60 -1.96
N LEU A 138 -13.71 -6.55 -1.16
CA LEU A 138 -14.58 -7.36 -0.29
C LEU A 138 -15.32 -6.54 0.78
N ALA A 139 -14.73 -5.44 1.24
CA ALA A 139 -15.34 -4.54 2.20
C ALA A 139 -16.28 -3.50 1.54
N GLY A 140 -16.27 -3.38 0.20
CA GLY A 140 -17.02 -2.36 -0.53
C GLY A 140 -16.49 -0.93 -0.34
N CYS A 141 -15.24 -0.75 0.09
CA CYS A 141 -14.65 0.58 0.27
C CYS A 141 -13.80 0.99 -0.94
N CYS A 142 -13.48 2.29 -1.05
CA CYS A 142 -12.64 2.84 -2.13
C CYS A 142 -13.18 2.53 -3.55
N TYR A 143 -14.50 2.60 -3.74
CA TYR A 143 -15.19 2.21 -4.97
C TYR A 143 -14.96 3.21 -6.12
N GLY A 144 -15.19 2.72 -7.34
CA GLY A 144 -15.04 3.49 -8.58
C GLY A 144 -16.27 4.28 -8.98
N ILE A 145 -16.17 5.03 -10.06
CA ILE A 145 -17.27 5.80 -10.66
C ILE A 145 -18.42 4.91 -11.16
N PRO A 146 -19.65 5.46 -11.29
CA PRO A 146 -20.73 4.80 -12.01
C PRO A 146 -20.28 4.34 -13.41
N TYR A 147 -20.56 3.09 -13.75
CA TYR A 147 -20.01 2.44 -14.93
C TYR A 147 -20.80 1.18 -15.32
N ASP A 148 -21.25 1.12 -16.57
CA ASP A 148 -22.04 0.01 -17.13
C ASP A 148 -21.27 -0.87 -18.13
N GLY A 149 -19.95 -0.70 -18.24
CA GLY A 149 -19.15 -1.45 -19.20
C GLY A 149 -18.67 -2.83 -18.68
N PRO A 150 -17.76 -3.49 -19.43
CA PRO A 150 -17.26 -4.82 -19.07
C PRO A 150 -16.67 -4.86 -17.66
N PHE A 151 -16.98 -5.94 -16.93
CA PHE A 151 -16.54 -6.14 -15.54
C PHE A 151 -17.05 -5.12 -14.53
N ALA A 152 -18.11 -4.35 -14.87
CA ALA A 152 -18.81 -3.54 -13.87
C ALA A 152 -19.24 -4.41 -12.67
N VAL A 153 -19.14 -3.81 -11.48
CA VAL A 153 -19.45 -4.48 -10.21
C VAL A 153 -20.55 -3.74 -9.47
N GLN A 154 -21.49 -4.49 -8.91
CA GLN A 154 -22.53 -3.96 -8.04
C GLN A 154 -22.32 -4.52 -6.64
N PHE A 155 -22.33 -3.65 -5.64
CA PHE A 155 -22.15 -4.04 -4.25
C PHE A 155 -23.52 -4.32 -3.62
N PRO A 156 -23.64 -5.29 -2.70
CA PRO A 156 -24.90 -5.58 -2.03
C PRO A 156 -25.29 -4.47 -1.06
N GLU A 157 -26.57 -4.43 -0.70
CA GLU A 157 -27.08 -3.56 0.36
C GLU A 157 -26.28 -3.70 1.66
N GLY A 158 -26.04 -2.58 2.34
CA GLY A 158 -25.23 -2.52 3.56
C GLY A 158 -23.71 -2.48 3.32
N SER A 159 -23.26 -2.47 2.07
CA SER A 159 -21.86 -2.15 1.73
C SER A 159 -21.57 -0.66 1.91
N LEU A 160 -20.28 -0.31 2.01
CA LEU A 160 -19.84 1.09 2.00
C LEU A 160 -20.04 1.76 0.63
N ALA A 161 -20.11 0.97 -0.44
CA ALA A 161 -20.43 1.42 -1.78
C ALA A 161 -21.95 1.46 -2.02
N PRO A 162 -22.44 2.38 -2.88
CA PRO A 162 -23.84 2.38 -3.32
C PRO A 162 -24.24 1.03 -3.90
N SER A 163 -25.39 0.51 -3.47
CA SER A 163 -25.88 -0.80 -3.88
C SER A 163 -26.82 -0.77 -5.08
N ASP A 164 -27.36 0.41 -5.40
CA ASP A 164 -28.28 0.67 -6.51
C ASP A 164 -27.57 1.02 -7.83
N THR A 165 -26.24 1.12 -7.80
CA THR A 165 -25.43 1.60 -8.92
C THR A 165 -24.33 0.60 -9.29
N THR A 166 -24.15 0.38 -10.58
CA THR A 166 -23.02 -0.36 -11.17
C THR A 166 -21.77 0.51 -11.18
N LEU A 167 -20.65 -0.02 -10.70
CA LEU A 167 -19.44 0.75 -10.47
C LEU A 167 -18.24 0.16 -11.22
N PHE A 168 -17.29 1.02 -11.58
CA PHE A 168 -16.01 0.59 -12.12
C PHE A 168 -15.21 -0.15 -11.03
N PRO A 169 -14.68 -1.35 -11.30
CA PRO A 169 -14.00 -2.18 -10.30
C PRO A 169 -12.57 -1.69 -9.99
N VAL A 170 -12.41 -0.41 -9.63
CA VAL A 170 -11.11 0.25 -9.44
C VAL A 170 -10.19 -0.50 -8.47
N GLN A 171 -10.76 -1.12 -7.43
CA GLN A 171 -9.99 -1.89 -6.45
C GLN A 171 -9.36 -3.14 -7.06
N LEU A 172 -10.09 -3.87 -7.90
CA LEU A 172 -9.59 -5.07 -8.57
C LEU A 172 -8.60 -4.72 -9.67
N VAL A 173 -8.85 -3.64 -10.44
CA VAL A 173 -7.89 -3.13 -11.42
C VAL A 173 -6.57 -2.76 -10.73
N GLU A 174 -6.63 -2.03 -9.63
CA GLU A 174 -5.44 -1.69 -8.85
C GLU A 174 -4.73 -2.93 -8.29
N ALA A 175 -5.48 -3.89 -7.75
CA ALA A 175 -4.94 -5.15 -7.25
C ALA A 175 -4.17 -5.91 -8.34
N ILE A 176 -4.75 -6.04 -9.54
CA ILE A 176 -4.12 -6.73 -10.66
C ILE A 176 -2.83 -6.00 -11.07
N CYS A 177 -2.87 -4.68 -11.24
CA CYS A 177 -1.70 -3.90 -11.59
C CYS A 177 -0.58 -4.01 -10.54
N LEU A 178 -0.94 -4.03 -9.25
CA LEU A 178 0.00 -4.22 -8.14
C LEU A 178 0.61 -5.62 -8.13
N LEU A 179 -0.18 -6.67 -8.35
CA LEU A 179 0.33 -8.04 -8.40
C LEU A 179 1.23 -8.25 -9.62
N ILE A 180 0.90 -7.68 -10.78
CA ILE A 180 1.77 -7.66 -11.96
C ILE A 180 3.07 -6.93 -11.64
N LEU A 181 3.00 -5.75 -11.00
CA LEU A 181 4.18 -5.00 -10.58
C LEU A 181 5.05 -5.81 -9.62
N ALA A 182 4.46 -6.52 -8.66
CA ALA A 182 5.18 -7.41 -7.76
C ALA A 182 5.94 -8.51 -8.54
N ILE A 183 5.27 -9.17 -9.48
CA ILE A 183 5.88 -10.21 -10.32
C ILE A 183 7.02 -9.63 -11.16
N VAL A 184 6.82 -8.48 -11.81
CA VAL A 184 7.85 -7.81 -12.61
C VAL A 184 9.07 -7.48 -11.76
N LEU A 185 8.87 -6.85 -10.59
CA LEU A 185 9.97 -6.50 -9.68
C LEU A 185 10.68 -7.74 -9.15
N ALA A 186 9.96 -8.81 -8.81
CA ALA A 186 10.56 -10.08 -8.40
C ALA A 186 11.41 -10.70 -9.53
N VAL A 187 10.94 -10.67 -10.78
CA VAL A 187 11.72 -11.16 -11.93
C VAL A 187 12.98 -10.30 -12.15
N LEU A 188 12.84 -8.98 -12.07
CA LEU A 188 13.97 -8.05 -12.24
C LEU A 188 15.03 -8.23 -11.15
N ASP A 189 14.64 -8.42 -9.90
CA ASP A 189 15.57 -8.66 -8.79
C ASP A 189 16.15 -10.09 -8.85
N LEU A 190 15.28 -11.10 -8.81
CA LEU A 190 15.66 -12.49 -8.62
C LEU A 190 16.30 -13.11 -9.86
N LYS A 191 15.99 -12.66 -11.08
CA LYS A 191 16.59 -13.24 -12.30
C LYS A 191 17.61 -12.34 -12.96
N LYS A 192 17.41 -11.01 -12.91
CA LYS A 192 18.27 -10.05 -13.63
C LYS A 192 19.20 -9.25 -12.72
N SER A 193 19.08 -9.37 -11.40
CA SER A 193 19.84 -8.58 -10.42
C SER A 193 19.79 -7.07 -10.73
N TYR A 194 18.64 -6.58 -11.17
CA TYR A 194 18.49 -5.21 -11.65
C TYR A 194 18.49 -4.22 -10.46
N PRO A 195 19.37 -3.19 -10.45
CA PRO A 195 19.64 -2.40 -9.25
C PRO A 195 18.60 -1.31 -8.93
N HIS A 196 17.60 -1.10 -9.80
CA HIS A 196 16.66 0.03 -9.68
C HIS A 196 15.20 -0.38 -9.44
N THR A 197 14.97 -1.57 -8.86
CA THR A 197 13.62 -2.08 -8.54
C THR A 197 12.82 -1.14 -7.62
N ILE A 198 13.47 -0.52 -6.63
CA ILE A 198 12.87 0.48 -5.74
C ILE A 198 12.35 1.68 -6.55
N ALA A 199 13.16 2.18 -7.49
CA ALA A 199 12.77 3.33 -8.30
C ALA A 199 11.62 2.99 -9.25
N ILE A 200 11.65 1.80 -9.87
CA ILE A 200 10.54 1.31 -10.69
C ILE A 200 9.26 1.24 -9.86
N TYR A 201 9.31 0.70 -8.64
CA TYR A 201 8.13 0.63 -7.78
C TYR A 201 7.51 2.01 -7.55
N PHE A 202 8.29 3.00 -7.07
CA PHE A 202 7.75 4.33 -6.77
C PHE A 202 7.24 5.06 -8.02
N ILE A 203 7.91 4.93 -9.16
CA ILE A 203 7.47 5.56 -10.41
C ILE A 203 6.19 4.90 -10.93
N VAL A 204 6.20 3.58 -11.11
CA VAL A 204 5.07 2.85 -11.72
C VAL A 204 3.84 2.93 -10.82
N TYR A 205 3.99 2.68 -9.51
CA TYR A 205 2.86 2.78 -8.60
C TYR A 205 2.39 4.23 -8.43
N GLY A 206 3.29 5.22 -8.40
CA GLY A 206 2.92 6.63 -8.37
C GLY A 206 2.07 7.04 -9.58
N ILE A 207 2.48 6.64 -10.79
CA ILE A 207 1.71 6.89 -12.02
C ILE A 207 0.36 6.17 -11.96
N LEU A 208 0.36 4.86 -11.64
CA LEU A 208 -0.86 4.06 -11.53
C LEU A 208 -1.85 4.69 -10.55
N ARG A 209 -1.39 5.05 -9.34
CA ARG A 209 -2.22 5.63 -8.30
C ARG A 209 -2.77 6.99 -8.70
N PHE A 210 -1.97 7.81 -9.37
CA PHE A 210 -2.40 9.11 -9.88
C PHE A 210 -3.54 8.97 -10.90
N LEU A 211 -3.42 8.01 -11.84
CA LEU A 211 -4.42 7.75 -12.87
C LEU A 211 -5.70 7.14 -12.28
N LEU A 212 -5.57 6.13 -11.41
CA LEU A 212 -6.73 5.46 -10.81
C LEU A 212 -7.55 6.37 -9.90
N GLU A 213 -6.97 7.45 -9.38
CA GLU A 213 -7.73 8.42 -8.58
C GLU A 213 -8.82 9.14 -9.38
N TYR A 214 -8.64 9.35 -10.69
CA TYR A 214 -9.67 9.96 -11.53
C TYR A 214 -10.92 9.11 -11.70
N VAL A 215 -10.78 7.78 -11.61
CA VAL A 215 -11.89 6.81 -11.76
C VAL A 215 -12.42 6.30 -10.43
N ARG A 216 -11.92 6.84 -9.31
CA ARG A 216 -12.40 6.54 -7.97
C ARG A 216 -13.59 7.46 -7.65
N TYR A 217 -14.61 7.01 -6.91
CA TYR A 217 -15.82 7.80 -6.58
C TYR A 217 -16.25 7.89 -5.09
N ASP A 218 -15.52 7.26 -4.16
CA ASP A 218 -15.80 7.41 -2.72
C ASP A 218 -15.72 8.85 -2.18
N ALA A 219 -16.68 9.20 -1.30
CA ALA A 219 -16.97 10.56 -0.81
C ALA A 219 -15.95 11.17 0.17
N VAL A 220 -15.19 10.33 0.89
CA VAL A 220 -14.20 10.78 1.88
C VAL A 220 -12.85 10.97 1.19
N ARG A 221 -12.56 12.22 0.80
CA ARG A 221 -11.30 12.57 0.14
C ARG A 221 -10.76 13.88 0.65
N GLY A 222 -9.53 13.81 1.16
CA GLY A 222 -8.67 14.98 1.18
C GLY A 222 -8.44 15.45 -0.25
N HIS A 223 -9.01 16.59 -0.60
CA HIS A 223 -8.62 17.37 -1.76
C HIS A 223 -7.81 18.57 -1.30
N LEU A 224 -6.67 18.77 -1.94
CA LEU A 224 -5.86 19.97 -1.77
C LEU A 224 -5.71 20.61 -3.15
N LEU A 225 -6.31 21.78 -3.34
CA LEU A 225 -6.44 22.42 -4.66
C LEU A 225 -7.23 21.51 -5.63
N ALA A 226 -6.76 21.39 -6.89
CA ALA A 226 -7.41 20.62 -7.95
C ALA A 226 -7.13 19.10 -7.92
N LEU A 227 -6.26 18.63 -7.01
CA LEU A 227 -5.82 17.23 -6.95
C LEU A 227 -6.14 16.61 -5.58
N SER A 228 -6.30 15.30 -5.54
CA SER A 228 -6.42 14.58 -4.27
C SER A 228 -5.09 14.56 -3.52
N THR A 229 -5.13 14.37 -2.20
CA THR A 229 -3.92 14.17 -1.39
C THR A 229 -3.09 12.98 -1.89
N SER A 230 -3.74 11.91 -2.37
CA SER A 230 -3.03 10.76 -2.93
C SER A 230 -2.31 11.12 -4.24
N GLN A 231 -2.89 11.97 -5.08
CA GLN A 231 -2.24 12.45 -6.31
C GLN A 231 -1.02 13.32 -6.01
N TRP A 232 -1.10 14.22 -5.03
CA TRP A 232 0.05 15.01 -4.59
C TRP A 232 1.19 14.14 -4.06
N ILE A 233 0.88 13.16 -3.22
CA ILE A 233 1.88 12.23 -2.69
C ILE A 233 2.47 11.38 -3.82
N SER A 234 1.64 10.92 -4.76
CA SER A 234 2.08 10.19 -5.96
C SER A 234 3.10 11.01 -6.77
N LEU A 235 2.77 12.27 -7.05
CA LEU A 235 3.64 13.18 -7.79
C LEU A 235 4.96 13.41 -7.05
N GLY A 236 4.92 13.61 -5.74
CA GLY A 236 6.11 13.74 -4.90
C GLY A 236 7.04 12.53 -4.99
N PHE A 237 6.50 11.31 -4.91
CA PHE A 237 7.30 10.09 -5.08
C PHE A 237 7.89 9.95 -6.48
N VAL A 238 7.12 10.24 -7.52
CA VAL A 238 7.58 10.15 -8.92
C VAL A 238 8.71 11.16 -9.16
N VAL A 239 8.46 12.44 -8.87
CA VAL A 239 9.44 13.53 -9.08
C VAL A 239 10.68 13.31 -8.21
N GLY A 240 10.50 12.98 -6.94
CA GLY A 240 11.61 12.70 -6.02
C GLY A 240 12.50 11.56 -6.52
N THR A 241 11.89 10.47 -7.01
CA THR A 241 12.61 9.32 -7.55
C THR A 241 13.35 9.66 -8.84
N VAL A 242 12.72 10.38 -9.77
CA VAL A 242 13.36 10.82 -11.04
C VAL A 242 14.55 11.74 -10.75
N CYS A 243 14.39 12.72 -9.87
CA CYS A 243 15.47 13.61 -9.45
C CYS A 243 16.63 12.85 -8.82
N TYR A 244 16.35 11.83 -8.00
CA TYR A 244 17.37 10.97 -7.41
C TYR A 244 18.16 10.20 -8.49
N LEU A 245 17.47 9.60 -9.46
CA LEU A 245 18.10 8.86 -10.56
C LEU A 245 19.00 9.75 -11.43
N ILE A 246 18.54 10.95 -11.77
CA ILE A 246 19.33 11.93 -12.55
C ILE A 246 20.62 12.31 -11.78
N ARG A 247 20.51 12.59 -10.48
CA ARG A 247 21.67 12.91 -9.63
C ARG A 247 22.64 11.74 -9.53
N ALA A 248 22.14 10.51 -9.38
CA ALA A 248 22.97 9.32 -9.34
C ALA A 248 23.73 9.11 -10.65
N ALA A 249 23.07 9.30 -11.79
CA ALA A 249 23.69 9.21 -13.12
C ALA A 249 24.76 10.30 -13.33
N HIS A 250 24.49 11.53 -12.92
CA HIS A 250 25.48 12.62 -13.00
C HIS A 250 26.71 12.36 -12.12
N LYS A 251 26.52 11.81 -10.92
CA LYS A 251 27.63 11.46 -10.02
C LYS A 251 28.50 10.36 -10.63
N GLN A 252 27.89 9.28 -11.16
CA GLN A 252 28.63 8.23 -11.85
C GLN A 252 29.43 8.76 -13.04
N LYS A 253 28.84 9.65 -13.85
CA LYS A 253 29.53 10.26 -14.99
C LYS A 253 30.70 11.14 -14.55
N LYS A 254 30.57 11.88 -13.44
CA LYS A 254 31.63 12.71 -12.87
C LYS A 254 32.78 11.88 -12.31
N ASP A 255 32.48 10.77 -11.64
CA ASP A 255 33.48 9.85 -11.07
C ASP A 255 34.21 9.03 -12.18
N MET A 256 33.69 9.03 -13.41
CA MET A 256 34.29 8.38 -14.59
C MET A 256 35.13 9.32 -15.47
N VAL A 257 35.09 10.64 -15.23
CA VAL A 257 35.95 11.61 -15.91
C VAL A 257 37.16 11.86 -14.99
N PRO A 258 38.37 11.39 -15.34
CA PRO A 258 39.57 11.56 -14.54
C PRO A 258 40.01 13.02 -14.38
#